data_AF-A0A120EIZ0-F1
#
_entry.id   AF-A0A120EIZ0-F1
#
_cell.length_a   1.000
_cell.length_b   1.000
_cell.length_c   1.000
_cell.angle_alpha   90.00
_cell.angle_beta   90.00
_cell.angle_gamma   90.00
#
_symmetry.space_group_name_H-M   'P 1'
#
loop_
_entity.id
_entity.type
_entity.pdbx_description
1 polymer ?
#
loop_
_entity_poly.entity_id
_entity_poly.type
_entity_poly.pdbx_seq_one_letter_code
_entity_poly.pdbx_strand_id
1 'polypeptide(L)'
;MREKIGYYGVLGCLILSVISGQFLKSEWVPVILCIGVLIFAPMYRWDEWKAYSRKKKIVFSIEFVIIISTIPFLLLKGNEIIDGIVMFQGWLFIAKLLYLICILISVAVVAKKVNEKLFVNE
;
A
#
# COMPACT_ATOMS: atom_id res chain seq x y z
N MET A 1 -8.29 4.89 19.19
CA MET A 1 -9.04 5.75 18.23
C MET A 1 -8.21 6.05 16.99
N ARG A 2 -7.03 6.67 17.12
CA ARG A 2 -6.14 7.01 15.99
C ARG A 2 -5.71 5.81 15.14
N GLU A 3 -5.28 4.73 15.78
CA GLU A 3 -4.87 3.50 15.08
C GLU A 3 -5.99 2.95 14.18
N LYS A 4 -7.22 2.84 14.71
CA LYS A 4 -8.40 2.41 13.93
C LYS A 4 -8.66 3.34 12.75
N ILE A 5 -8.56 4.66 12.95
CA ILE A 5 -8.73 5.65 11.87
C ILE A 5 -7.64 5.47 10.80
N GLY A 6 -6.38 5.24 11.21
CA GLY A 6 -5.29 4.95 10.29
C GLY A 6 -5.54 3.68 9.49
N TYR A 7 -5.93 2.59 10.15
CA TYR A 7 -6.24 1.31 9.48
C TYR A 7 -7.35 1.46 8.45
N TYR A 8 -8.52 1.99 8.85
CA TYR A 8 -9.65 2.16 7.93
C TYR A 8 -9.37 3.23 6.86
N GLY A 9 -8.56 4.24 7.16
CA GLY A 9 -8.13 5.24 6.19
C GLY A 9 -7.25 4.65 5.10
N VAL A 10 -6.26 3.82 5.45
CA VAL A 10 -5.42 3.09 4.48
C VAL A 10 -6.28 2.16 3.63
N LEU A 11 -7.13 1.36 4.27
CA LEU A 11 -8.00 0.41 3.58
C LEU A 11 -8.96 1.12 2.62
N GLY A 12 -9.58 2.21 3.08
CA GLY A 12 -10.47 3.05 2.28
C GLY A 12 -9.77 3.68 1.09
N CYS A 13 -8.57 4.25 1.27
CA CYS A 13 -7.77 4.80 0.17
C CYS A 13 -7.45 3.77 -0.91
N LEU A 14 -7.03 2.56 -0.52
CA LEU A 14 -6.69 1.49 -1.46
C LEU A 14 -7.92 0.98 -2.22
N ILE A 15 -9.05 0.78 -1.54
CA ILE A 15 -10.29 0.35 -2.19
C ILE A 15 -10.82 1.43 -3.12
N LEU A 16 -10.85 2.68 -2.67
CA LEU A 16 -11.24 3.82 -3.49
C LEU A 16 -10.32 3.96 -4.71
N SER A 17 -9.05 3.58 -4.62
CA SER A 17 -8.12 3.67 -5.76
C SER A 17 -8.51 2.74 -6.88
N VAL A 18 -8.93 1.52 -6.54
CA VAL A 18 -9.41 0.52 -7.51
C VAL A 18 -10.75 0.94 -8.10
N ILE A 19 -11.71 1.33 -7.25
CA ILE A 19 -13.05 1.76 -7.66
C ILE A 19 -12.94 2.98 -8.59
N SER A 20 -12.26 4.03 -8.13
CA SER A 20 -12.14 5.28 -8.87
C SER A 20 -11.32 5.10 -10.15
N GLY A 21 -10.30 4.23 -10.15
CA GLY A 21 -9.53 3.88 -11.34
C GLY A 21 -10.38 3.24 -12.44
N GLN A 22 -11.41 2.49 -12.06
CA GLN A 22 -12.35 1.88 -13.03
C GLN A 22 -13.34 2.90 -13.62
N PHE A 23 -13.83 3.85 -12.82
CA PHE A 23 -14.80 4.84 -13.28
C PHE A 23 -14.18 6.04 -13.99
N LEU A 24 -13.07 6.56 -13.46
CA LEU A 24 -12.44 7.78 -13.96
C LEU A 24 -11.41 7.52 -15.06
N LYS A 25 -11.02 6.24 -15.29
CA LYS A 25 -10.03 5.81 -16.30
C LYS A 25 -8.76 6.68 -16.34
N SER A 26 -8.35 7.21 -15.19
CA SER A 26 -7.19 8.09 -15.07
C SER A 26 -6.09 7.38 -14.27
N GLU A 27 -4.91 7.32 -14.87
CA GLU A 27 -3.70 6.75 -14.26
C GLU A 27 -3.28 7.49 -12.98
N TRP A 28 -3.70 8.75 -12.82
CA TRP A 28 -3.37 9.57 -11.65
C TRP A 28 -4.20 9.22 -10.40
N VAL A 29 -5.33 8.54 -10.56
CA VAL A 29 -6.25 8.22 -9.47
C VAL A 29 -5.61 7.28 -8.43
N PRO A 30 -4.96 6.16 -8.85
CA PRO A 30 -4.15 5.34 -7.93
C PRO A 30 -3.08 6.13 -7.18
N VAL A 31 -2.41 7.07 -7.85
CA VAL A 31 -1.32 7.87 -7.28
C VAL A 31 -1.85 8.81 -6.20
N ILE A 32 -2.92 9.56 -6.50
CA ILE A 32 -3.54 10.52 -5.57
C ILE A 32 -4.07 9.79 -4.32
N LEU A 33 -4.64 8.61 -4.50
CA LEU A 33 -5.18 7.84 -3.38
C LEU A 33 -4.08 7.14 -2.57
N CYS A 34 -2.94 6.80 -3.17
CA CYS A 34 -1.74 6.38 -2.44
C CYS A 34 -1.12 7.53 -1.61
N ILE A 35 -1.30 8.80 -1.99
CA ILE A 35 -0.91 9.93 -1.12
C ILE A 35 -1.74 9.93 0.17
N GLY A 36 -3.01 9.53 0.11
CA GLY A 36 -3.82 9.32 1.32
C GLY A 36 -3.21 8.27 2.26
N VAL A 37 -2.60 7.22 1.71
CA VAL A 37 -1.89 6.19 2.49
C VAL A 37 -0.68 6.79 3.23
N LEU A 38 0.01 7.81 2.70
CA LEU A 38 1.08 8.52 3.43
C LEU A 38 0.59 9.16 4.72
N ILE A 39 -0.67 9.58 4.77
CA ILE A 39 -1.25 10.26 5.93
C ILE A 39 -1.78 9.24 6.93
N PHE A 40 -2.48 8.21 6.45
CA PHE A 40 -3.14 7.25 7.32
C PHE A 40 -2.22 6.15 7.86
N ALA A 41 -1.19 5.75 7.13
CA ALA A 41 -0.31 4.68 7.56
C ALA A 41 0.58 5.04 8.77
N PRO A 42 1.11 6.28 8.92
CA PRO A 42 1.78 6.71 10.15
C PRO A 42 0.80 6.87 11.31
N MET A 43 -0.47 7.21 11.03
CA MET A 43 -1.52 7.24 12.06
C MET A 43 -1.85 5.84 12.58
N TYR A 44 -1.82 4.83 11.72
CA TYR A 44 -2.00 3.42 12.11
C TYR A 44 -0.87 2.98 13.05
N ARG A 45 0.40 3.20 12.68
CA ARG A 45 1.56 2.73 13.46
C ARG A 45 2.12 3.77 14.43
N TRP A 46 1.31 4.73 14.86
CA TRP A 46 1.76 5.89 15.64
C TRP A 46 2.36 5.50 17.00
N ASP A 47 1.72 4.55 17.70
CA ASP A 47 2.15 4.15 19.03
C ASP A 47 3.42 3.29 18.98
N GLU A 48 3.55 2.41 17.99
CA GLU A 48 4.79 1.69 17.69
C GLU A 48 5.92 2.65 17.36
N TRP A 49 5.65 3.65 16.50
CA TRP A 49 6.64 4.64 16.11
C TRP A 49 7.14 5.43 17.31
N LYS A 50 6.27 5.79 18.27
CA LYS A 50 6.67 6.46 19.52
C LYS A 50 7.59 5.60 20.37
N ALA A 51 7.27 4.31 20.52
CA ALA A 51 7.99 3.34 21.36
C ALA A 51 9.38 2.97 20.80
N TYR A 52 9.62 3.17 19.50
CA TYR A 52 10.89 2.87 18.86
C TYR A 52 12.06 3.76 19.31
N SER A 53 13.24 3.13 19.42
CA SER A 53 14.52 3.82 19.64
C SER A 53 14.84 4.76 18.47
N ARG A 54 15.76 5.70 18.68
CA ARG A 54 16.14 6.68 17.64
C ARG A 54 16.62 6.01 16.34
N LYS A 55 17.33 4.87 16.46
CA LYS A 55 17.78 4.07 15.30
C LYS A 55 16.60 3.39 14.60
N LYS A 56 15.72 2.71 15.36
CA LYS A 56 14.53 2.04 14.81
C LYS A 56 13.59 3.01 14.08
N LYS A 57 13.46 4.24 14.58
CA LYS A 57 12.66 5.30 13.93
C LYS A 57 13.15 5.64 12.53
N ILE A 58 14.47 5.80 12.34
CA ILE A 58 15.07 6.13 11.04
C ILE A 58 14.87 4.98 10.05
N VAL A 59 15.15 3.75 10.48
CA VAL A 59 14.97 2.55 9.65
C VAL A 59 13.52 2.39 9.23
N PHE A 60 12.59 2.55 10.16
CA PHE A 60 11.16 2.49 9.90
C PHE A 60 10.69 3.57 8.90
N SER A 61 11.18 4.80 9.04
CA SER A 61 10.86 5.88 8.09
C SER A 61 11.39 5.60 6.68
N ILE A 62 12.57 4.99 6.55
CA ILE A 62 13.13 4.60 5.24
C ILE A 62 12.29 3.48 4.61
N GLU A 63 11.98 2.43 5.38
CA GLU A 63 11.11 1.33 4.93
C GLU A 63 9.75 1.87 4.45
N PHE A 64 9.17 2.79 5.21
CA PHE A 64 7.90 3.42 4.91
C PHE A 64 7.90 4.17 3.58
N VAL A 65 8.94 4.96 3.30
CA VAL A 65 9.09 5.70 2.04
C VAL A 65 9.24 4.74 0.85
N ILE A 66 10.00 3.66 1.02
CA ILE A 66 10.18 2.65 -0.03
C ILE A 66 8.86 1.94 -0.34
N ILE A 67 8.13 1.48 0.69
CA ILE A 67 6.86 0.78 0.50
C ILE A 67 5.84 1.68 -0.21
N ILE A 68 5.72 2.93 0.21
CA ILE A 68 4.71 3.83 -0.35
C ILE A 68 5.05 4.32 -1.76
N SER A 69 6.32 4.38 -2.13
CA SER A 69 6.68 4.63 -3.53
C SER A 69 6.47 3.39 -4.41
N THR A 70 6.70 2.19 -3.87
CA THR A 70 6.60 0.93 -4.61
C THR A 70 5.15 0.53 -4.90
N ILE A 71 4.23 0.70 -3.95
CA ILE A 71 2.80 0.34 -4.12
C ILE A 71 2.15 1.02 -5.34
N PRO A 72 2.15 2.36 -5.50
CA PRO A 72 1.54 3.02 -6.65
C PRO A 72 2.23 2.65 -7.96
N PHE A 73 3.55 2.43 -7.96
CA PHE A 73 4.26 1.95 -9.14
C PHE A 73 3.77 0.57 -9.58
N LEU A 74 3.65 -0.38 -8.64
CA LEU A 74 3.11 -1.71 -8.91
C LEU A 74 1.66 -1.64 -9.37
N LEU A 75 0.83 -0.79 -8.75
CA LEU A 75 -0.56 -0.61 -9.16
C LEU A 75 -0.67 -0.04 -10.58
N LEU A 76 0.14 0.95 -10.95
CA LEU A 76 0.15 1.51 -12.30
C LEU A 76 0.54 0.44 -13.33
N LYS A 77 1.72 -0.16 -13.17
CA LYS A 77 2.24 -1.15 -14.13
C LYS A 77 1.42 -2.43 -14.18
N GLY A 78 0.95 -2.92 -13.04
CA GLY A 78 0.10 -4.10 -13.01
C GLY A 78 -1.25 -3.85 -13.63
N ASN A 79 -1.86 -2.67 -13.42
CA ASN A 79 -3.13 -2.34 -14.04
C ASN A 79 -2.99 -2.20 -15.57
N GLU A 80 -1.94 -1.56 -16.08
CA GLU A 80 -1.63 -1.51 -17.53
C GLU A 80 -1.59 -2.91 -18.15
N ILE A 81 -0.90 -3.86 -17.49
CA ILE A 81 -0.79 -5.25 -17.95
C ILE A 81 -2.15 -5.94 -17.93
N ILE A 82 -2.91 -5.80 -16.82
CA ILE A 82 -4.23 -6.43 -16.66
C ILE A 82 -5.21 -5.89 -17.72
N ASP A 83 -5.16 -4.60 -18.03
CA ASP A 83 -6.01 -3.97 -19.04
C ASP A 83 -5.72 -4.51 -20.46
N GLY A 84 -4.48 -4.94 -20.73
CA GLY A 84 -4.07 -5.55 -21.99
C GLY A 84 -4.45 -7.03 -22.17
N ILE A 85 -4.89 -7.72 -21.11
CA ILE A 85 -5.22 -9.16 -21.17
C ILE A 85 -6.70 -9.34 -21.52
N VAL A 86 -6.95 -9.88 -22.72
CA VAL A 86 -8.30 -10.10 -23.26
C VAL A 86 -9.18 -10.96 -22.34
N MET A 87 -8.59 -11.96 -21.66
CA MET A 87 -9.29 -12.84 -20.72
C MET A 87 -9.93 -12.08 -19.54
N PHE A 88 -9.38 -10.93 -19.15
CA PHE A 88 -9.87 -10.15 -18.01
C PHE A 88 -10.88 -9.07 -18.38
N GLN A 89 -11.18 -8.83 -19.66
CA GLN A 89 -12.09 -7.75 -20.10
C GLN A 89 -13.46 -7.77 -19.39
N GLY A 90 -14.08 -8.95 -19.19
CA GLY A 90 -15.34 -9.11 -18.45
C GLY A 90 -15.21 -9.18 -16.93
N TRP A 91 -13.98 -9.34 -16.42
CA TRP A 91 -13.66 -9.57 -15.00
C TRP A 91 -12.66 -8.53 -14.45
N LEU A 92 -12.51 -7.40 -15.13
CA LEU A 92 -11.45 -6.42 -14.92
C LEU A 92 -11.42 -5.90 -13.48
N PHE A 93 -12.60 -5.64 -12.90
CA PHE A 93 -12.74 -5.23 -11.50
C PHE A 93 -12.17 -6.29 -10.55
N ILE A 94 -12.56 -7.54 -10.74
CA ILE A 94 -12.16 -8.67 -9.88
C ILE A 94 -10.66 -8.94 -10.05
N ALA A 95 -10.13 -8.87 -11.28
CA ALA A 95 -8.71 -9.02 -11.54
C ALA A 95 -7.87 -7.93 -10.86
N LYS A 96 -8.25 -6.65 -10.96
CA LYS A 96 -7.56 -5.54 -10.30
C LYS A 96 -7.66 -5.62 -8.76
N LEU A 97 -8.79 -6.07 -8.23
CA LEU A 97 -8.99 -6.25 -6.80
C LEU A 97 -8.13 -7.41 -6.25
N LEU A 98 -8.09 -8.54 -6.95
CA LEU A 98 -7.20 -9.66 -6.60
C LEU A 98 -5.73 -9.24 -6.70
N TYR A 99 -5.36 -8.47 -7.72
CA TYR A 99 -4.01 -7.95 -7.88
C TYR A 99 -3.60 -7.04 -6.72
N LEU A 100 -4.50 -6.15 -6.28
CA LEU A 100 -4.28 -5.34 -5.08
C LEU A 100 -4.03 -6.22 -3.84
N ILE A 101 -4.84 -7.26 -3.64
CA ILE A 101 -4.66 -8.20 -2.51
C ILE A 101 -3.28 -8.88 -2.59
N CYS A 102 -2.85 -9.32 -3.77
CA CYS A 102 -1.53 -9.91 -3.98
C CYS A 102 -0.38 -8.94 -3.65
N ILE A 103 -0.50 -7.67 -4.03
CA ILE A 103 0.47 -6.63 -3.67
C ILE A 103 0.53 -6.50 -2.14
N LEU A 104 -0.62 -6.39 -1.47
CA LEU A 104 -0.67 -6.20 -0.02
C LEU A 104 -0.06 -7.37 0.74
N ILE A 105 -0.34 -8.61 0.32
CA ILE A 105 0.28 -9.81 0.90
C ILE A 105 1.79 -9.77 0.69
N SER A 106 2.26 -9.45 -0.52
CA SER A 106 3.68 -9.39 -0.85
C SER A 106 4.40 -8.33 0.01
N VAL A 107 3.82 -7.14 0.13
CA VAL A 107 4.34 -6.05 0.96
C VAL A 107 4.37 -6.48 2.43
N ALA A 108 3.31 -7.11 2.95
CA ALA A 108 3.26 -7.57 4.33
C ALA A 108 4.33 -8.63 4.63
N VAL A 109 4.55 -9.58 3.71
CA VAL A 109 5.59 -10.62 3.85
C VAL A 109 6.99 -10.00 3.80
N VAL A 110 7.24 -9.07 2.87
CA VAL A 110 8.53 -8.37 2.77
C VAL A 110 8.77 -7.55 4.03
N ALA A 111 7.81 -6.73 4.45
CA ALA A 111 7.92 -5.91 5.65
C ALA A 111 8.15 -6.75 6.90
N LYS A 112 7.45 -7.89 7.05
CA LYS A 112 7.69 -8.83 8.15
C LYS A 112 9.12 -9.36 8.14
N LYS A 113 9.60 -9.84 6.99
CA LYS A 113 10.95 -10.41 6.85
C LYS A 113 12.06 -9.37 7.05
N VAL A 114 11.83 -8.14 6.59
CA VAL A 114 12.72 -6.99 6.76
C VAL A 114 12.78 -6.60 8.24
N ASN A 115 11.63 -6.47 8.90
CA ASN A 115 11.56 -6.15 10.33
C ASN A 115 12.17 -7.26 11.20
N GLU A 116 11.92 -8.54 10.91
CA GLU A 116 12.58 -9.66 11.61
C GLU A 116 14.12 -9.57 11.46
N LYS A 117 14.65 -9.35 10.27
CA LYS A 117 16.10 -9.23 10.07
C LYS A 117 16.72 -7.98 10.70
N LEU A 118 15.99 -6.87 10.72
CA LEU A 118 16.47 -5.59 11.26
C LEU A 118 16.35 -5.51 12.78
N PHE A 119 15.37 -6.19 13.39
CA PHE A 119 15.14 -6.16 14.83
C PHE A 119 15.69 -7.36 15.59
N VAL A 120 16.11 -8.43 14.92
CA VAL A 120 16.84 -9.57 15.54
C VAL A 120 18.32 -9.23 15.79
N ASN A 121 18.88 -8.26 15.07
CA ASN A 121 20.28 -7.85 15.19
C ASN A 121 20.52 -6.69 16.20
N GLU A 122 19.61 -6.47 17.15
CA GLU A 122 19.75 -5.48 18.22
C GLU A 122 19.65 -6.10 19.61
#